data_AF-A0A3M7AA42-F1
#
_entry.id   AF-A0A3M7AA42-F1
#
_cell.length_a   1.000
_cell.length_b   1.000
_cell.length_c   1.000
_cell.angle_alpha   90.00
_cell.angle_beta   90.00
_cell.angle_gamma   90.00
#
_symmetry.space_group_name_H-M   'P 1'
#
loop_
_entity.id
_entity.type
_entity.pdbx_description
1 polymer ?
#
loop_
_entity_poly.entity_id
_entity_poly.type
_entity_poly.pdbx_seq_one_letter_code
_entity_poly.pdbx_strand_id
1 'polypeptide(L)'
;MRLTLWIAALAAIFAGWSTSSLHNITGPLLPLSDSSQHVKRWYGVPEGEGANIQGGWGPWPVMCKEPEPVQAIRYCFKDKRSADNLQPIVDQTSADWLIRNLKAVARWAHALHPFTTLTISLDNRDEKVCNDQVRKDALVVTDTTRDGDEAFNWEKADTLTTTGYDYRSKDPWRHSLKFGHLVPGAGERNRETAIVNMMHELGHAMGLAHEHQRPDAWQHLHYKCENLQGYTEAVRSARDDDNALFDFDEADDDPNEEQIELRMKLVCTEAIYARDTLKSALSFIPGSNMYQNTRADDRWKDYVMSTKFDAVSIMNYNSWTGSSKPEAEGKEGWVIWQKDRDKALFMGGAEDAKAAKISEGDVARVAQMYPLPEGGSEDLQKIGVWGKQAVRVKIRGDLDMVVEPPRQTD
;
A
#
# COMPACT_ATOMS: atom_id res chain seq x y z
N MET A 1 -36.21 74.53 7.33
CA MET A 1 -34.88 74.70 7.96
C MET A 1 -34.16 73.36 7.87
N ARG A 2 -32.96 73.34 7.25
CA ARG A 2 -31.77 72.47 7.44
C ARG A 2 -31.98 71.10 8.11
N LEU A 3 -31.43 69.95 7.69
CA LEU A 3 -30.37 69.56 6.75
C LEU A 3 -30.46 68.00 6.69
N THR A 4 -30.08 67.40 5.55
CA THR A 4 -29.31 66.14 5.35
C THR A 4 -29.00 65.22 6.56
N LEU A 5 -28.90 63.89 6.50
CA LEU A 5 -28.55 62.93 5.43
C LEU A 5 -28.94 61.49 5.89
N TRP A 6 -28.95 60.56 4.94
CA TRP A 6 -29.37 59.16 4.97
C TRP A 6 -28.57 58.22 5.90
N ILE A 7 -29.17 57.07 6.29
CA ILE A 7 -28.64 55.71 6.07
C ILE A 7 -29.76 54.67 6.29
N ALA A 8 -29.77 53.67 5.40
CA ALA A 8 -30.71 52.56 5.32
C ALA A 8 -30.43 51.44 6.33
N ALA A 9 -31.49 50.74 6.77
CA ALA A 9 -31.46 49.33 7.15
C ALA A 9 -32.92 48.82 7.19
N LEU A 10 -33.30 48.01 6.19
CA LEU A 10 -34.59 47.33 6.14
C LEU A 10 -34.41 45.93 6.75
N ALA A 11 -35.01 45.73 7.92
CA ALA A 11 -35.20 44.43 8.52
C ALA A 11 -36.42 43.76 7.89
N ALA A 12 -36.29 42.49 7.51
CA ALA A 12 -37.43 41.62 7.23
C ALA A 12 -37.16 40.24 7.85
N ILE A 13 -37.90 39.95 8.90
CA ILE A 13 -38.12 38.62 9.46
C ILE A 13 -39.49 38.18 8.93
N PHE A 14 -39.59 37.01 8.29
CA PHE A 14 -40.45 35.89 8.74
C PHE A 14 -40.47 34.74 7.71
N ALA A 15 -39.99 33.60 8.21
CA ALA A 15 -40.29 32.19 7.92
C ALA A 15 -41.08 31.78 6.66
N GLY A 16 -40.54 30.78 5.95
CA GLY A 16 -41.30 29.95 5.01
C GLY A 16 -40.46 28.88 4.30
N TRP A 17 -40.36 27.70 4.92
CA TRP A 17 -40.08 26.38 4.33
C TRP A 17 -38.72 26.12 3.63
N SER A 18 -37.83 25.40 4.32
CA SER A 18 -36.65 24.76 3.73
C SER A 18 -36.97 23.34 3.26
N THR A 19 -37.13 23.15 1.95
CA THR A 19 -36.86 21.85 1.30
C THR A 19 -35.44 21.91 0.76
N SER A 20 -34.51 21.25 1.47
CA SER A 20 -33.10 21.16 1.07
C SER A 20 -32.99 20.24 -0.16
N SER A 21 -33.00 20.83 -1.35
CA SER A 21 -32.61 20.18 -2.60
C SER A 21 -31.10 19.93 -2.59
N LEU A 22 -30.72 18.66 -2.53
CA LEU A 22 -29.40 18.15 -2.90
C LEU A 22 -28.95 18.82 -4.22
N HIS A 23 -27.92 19.64 -4.16
CA HIS A 23 -27.27 20.18 -5.36
C HIS A 23 -26.13 19.25 -5.75
N ASN A 24 -26.36 18.50 -6.83
CA ASN A 24 -25.35 17.88 -7.65
C ASN A 24 -24.33 18.94 -8.08
N ILE A 25 -23.07 18.77 -7.67
CA ILE A 25 -21.95 19.49 -8.29
C ILE A 25 -21.37 18.58 -9.37
N THR A 26 -21.97 18.63 -10.55
CA THR A 26 -21.39 18.12 -11.80
C THR A 26 -20.61 19.27 -12.46
N GLY A 27 -19.28 19.23 -12.37
CA GLY A 27 -18.41 20.04 -13.23
C GLY A 27 -18.38 19.49 -14.67
N PRO A 28 -18.02 20.30 -15.67
CA PRO A 28 -18.16 19.93 -17.08
C PRO A 28 -17.18 18.83 -17.48
N LEU A 29 -17.74 17.69 -17.91
CA LEU A 29 -17.05 16.63 -18.64
C LEU A 29 -16.62 17.17 -20.03
N LEU A 30 -15.31 17.31 -20.25
CA LEU A 30 -14.76 17.32 -21.60
C LEU A 30 -14.52 15.86 -22.03
N PRO A 31 -15.08 15.38 -23.15
CA PRO A 31 -14.81 14.05 -23.64
C PRO A 31 -13.47 14.07 -24.39
N LEU A 32 -12.40 13.58 -23.76
CA LEU A 32 -11.24 13.14 -24.51
C LEU A 32 -11.52 11.73 -25.04
N SER A 33 -12.04 11.71 -26.27
CA SER A 33 -11.94 10.57 -27.17
C SER A 33 -10.47 10.32 -27.48
N ASP A 34 -9.88 9.27 -26.88
CA ASP A 34 -8.70 8.63 -27.44
C ASP A 34 -8.83 7.09 -27.33
N SER A 35 -9.09 6.47 -28.47
CA SER A 35 -9.52 5.07 -28.61
C SER A 35 -8.35 4.07 -28.69
N SER A 36 -7.27 4.26 -27.92
CA SER A 36 -6.19 3.26 -27.82
C SER A 36 -5.31 3.29 -26.56
N GLN A 37 -5.70 3.95 -25.46
CA GLN A 37 -4.88 3.94 -24.25
C GLN A 37 -5.33 2.85 -23.28
N HIS A 38 -4.46 1.88 -23.00
CA HIS A 38 -4.57 0.99 -21.85
C HIS A 38 -4.84 1.84 -20.60
N VAL A 39 -6.06 1.77 -20.05
CA VAL A 39 -6.47 2.54 -18.87
C VAL A 39 -5.84 1.88 -17.64
N LYS A 40 -4.68 2.41 -17.24
CA LYS A 40 -3.84 1.90 -16.14
C LYS A 40 -4.56 2.05 -14.79
N ARG A 41 -4.17 1.23 -13.81
CA ARG A 41 -4.73 1.16 -12.44
C ARG A 41 -3.59 1.16 -11.43
N TRP A 42 -3.55 2.04 -10.44
CA TRP A 42 -2.44 2.14 -9.50
C TRP A 42 -2.64 3.23 -8.45
N TYR A 43 -1.87 3.13 -7.35
CA TYR A 43 -1.70 4.14 -6.30
C TYR A 43 -0.28 4.11 -5.72
N GLY A 44 0.37 5.27 -5.62
CA GLY A 44 1.74 5.36 -5.09
C GLY A 44 2.31 6.77 -5.04
N VAL A 45 3.57 6.88 -4.61
CA VAL A 45 4.35 8.14 -4.51
C VAL A 45 4.51 8.82 -5.89
N PRO A 46 4.67 10.15 -6.01
CA PRO A 46 4.78 10.85 -7.30
C PRO A 46 6.04 10.51 -8.11
N GLU A 47 6.03 10.84 -9.40
CA GLU A 47 7.22 10.77 -10.26
C GLU A 47 8.26 11.83 -9.84
N GLY A 48 9.56 11.51 -9.95
CA GLY A 48 10.62 12.48 -9.65
C GLY A 48 10.93 13.40 -10.82
N GLU A 49 10.73 14.72 -10.69
CA GLU A 49 11.11 15.70 -11.72
C GLU A 49 12.53 16.27 -11.53
N GLY A 50 13.44 15.98 -12.47
CA GLY A 50 14.62 16.80 -12.78
C GLY A 50 15.62 17.11 -11.64
N ALA A 51 16.55 18.03 -11.92
CA ALA A 51 17.64 18.43 -11.01
C ALA A 51 17.19 19.23 -9.77
N ASN A 52 15.88 19.43 -9.58
CA ASN A 52 15.29 20.23 -8.51
C ASN A 52 14.66 19.36 -7.40
N ILE A 53 15.32 18.25 -7.12
CA ILE A 53 15.28 17.63 -5.81
C ILE A 53 15.93 18.61 -4.82
N GLN A 54 15.16 19.50 -4.21
CA GLN A 54 15.70 20.46 -3.25
C GLN A 54 16.33 19.75 -2.04
N GLY A 55 17.60 20.05 -1.78
CA GLY A 55 18.36 19.57 -0.63
C GLY A 55 19.35 18.42 -0.90
N GLY A 56 19.38 17.86 -2.12
CA GLY A 56 20.22 16.69 -2.46
C GLY A 56 19.62 15.33 -2.09
N TRP A 57 18.29 15.24 -1.91
CA TRP A 57 17.57 14.07 -1.39
C TRP A 57 16.48 13.62 -2.36
N GLY A 58 16.89 12.82 -3.33
CA GLY A 58 16.12 12.44 -4.51
C GLY A 58 15.27 11.20 -4.35
N PRO A 59 14.58 10.80 -5.44
CA PRO A 59 13.86 9.54 -5.49
C PRO A 59 14.79 8.38 -5.10
N TRP A 60 14.36 7.55 -4.13
CA TRP A 60 15.06 6.31 -3.79
C TRP A 60 14.36 5.15 -4.50
N PRO A 61 15.11 4.27 -5.18
CA PRO A 61 16.57 4.28 -5.34
C PRO A 61 17.14 5.34 -6.33
N VAL A 62 18.35 5.81 -6.02
CA VAL A 62 19.08 6.83 -6.80
C VAL A 62 19.44 6.31 -8.20
N MET A 63 19.17 7.10 -9.25
CA MET A 63 19.61 6.82 -10.63
C MET A 63 21.13 6.66 -10.72
N CYS A 64 21.61 5.47 -11.09
CA CYS A 64 22.99 5.31 -11.55
C CYS A 64 23.06 5.83 -12.99
N LYS A 65 23.99 6.72 -13.35
CA LYS A 65 24.00 7.35 -14.69
C LYS A 65 24.79 6.58 -15.76
N GLU A 66 25.67 5.64 -15.38
CA GLU A 66 26.54 4.91 -16.31
C GLU A 66 26.89 3.48 -15.80
N PRO A 67 27.12 2.48 -16.67
CA PRO A 67 27.02 2.50 -18.14
C PRO A 67 25.60 2.29 -18.69
N GLU A 68 24.66 1.84 -17.86
CA GLU A 68 23.22 1.84 -18.14
C GLU A 68 22.49 2.50 -16.97
N PRO A 69 21.45 3.30 -17.23
CA PRO A 69 20.69 3.92 -16.17
C PRO A 69 19.85 2.88 -15.42
N VAL A 70 20.42 2.32 -14.35
CA VAL A 70 19.70 1.42 -13.44
C VAL A 70 19.44 2.10 -12.10
N GLN A 71 18.24 1.91 -11.59
CA GLN A 71 17.80 2.32 -10.26
C GLN A 71 17.72 1.07 -9.40
N ALA A 72 18.64 0.91 -8.45
CA ALA A 72 18.75 -0.33 -7.69
C ALA A 72 18.21 -0.16 -6.27
N ILE A 73 17.14 -0.88 -5.93
CA ILE A 73 16.83 -1.20 -4.54
C ILE A 73 17.90 -2.20 -4.10
N ARG A 74 18.92 -1.65 -3.46
CA ARG A 74 19.98 -2.45 -2.85
C ARG A 74 19.54 -2.84 -1.46
N TYR A 75 19.74 -4.09 -1.09
CA TYR A 75 19.34 -4.57 0.22
C TYR A 75 20.44 -5.37 0.90
N CYS A 76 20.34 -5.47 2.21
CA CYS A 76 21.16 -6.32 3.07
C CYS A 76 20.26 -6.91 4.15
N PHE A 77 20.66 -8.05 4.73
CA PHE A 77 19.96 -8.61 5.88
C PHE A 77 20.53 -8.02 7.16
N LYS A 78 19.68 -7.66 8.11
CA LYS A 78 20.10 -7.06 9.38
C LYS A 78 21.17 -7.88 10.11
N ASP A 79 21.00 -9.20 10.11
CA ASP A 79 21.87 -10.15 10.78
C ASP A 79 21.83 -11.52 10.07
N LYS A 80 22.68 -12.44 10.54
CA LYS A 80 22.77 -13.80 9.99
C LYS A 80 21.44 -14.55 10.07
N ARG A 81 20.66 -14.37 11.14
CA ARG A 81 19.35 -15.03 11.28
C ARG A 81 18.38 -14.56 10.20
N SER A 82 18.31 -13.24 9.98
CA SER A 82 17.50 -12.65 8.92
C SER A 82 17.91 -13.16 7.55
N ALA A 83 19.22 -13.31 7.29
CA ALA A 83 19.71 -13.89 6.04
C ALA A 83 19.30 -15.36 5.91
N ASP A 84 19.56 -16.19 6.91
CA ASP A 84 19.29 -17.62 6.86
C ASP A 84 17.78 -17.91 6.67
N ASN A 85 16.91 -17.11 7.28
CA ASN A 85 15.45 -17.29 7.23
C ASN A 85 14.78 -16.65 6.00
N LEU A 86 15.14 -15.42 5.65
CA LEU A 86 14.41 -14.65 4.64
C LEU A 86 15.03 -14.75 3.24
N GLN A 87 16.32 -15.03 3.10
CA GLN A 87 16.93 -15.17 1.78
C GLN A 87 16.21 -16.22 0.91
N PRO A 88 15.77 -17.38 1.43
CA PRO A 88 14.96 -18.36 0.68
C PRO A 88 13.55 -17.91 0.24
N ILE A 89 13.09 -16.75 0.71
CA ILE A 89 11.81 -16.12 0.37
C ILE A 89 12.04 -14.95 -0.59
N VAL A 90 13.06 -14.13 -0.31
CA VAL A 90 13.41 -12.94 -1.09
C VAL A 90 13.93 -13.34 -2.47
N ASP A 91 15.05 -14.08 -2.53
CA ASP A 91 15.76 -14.29 -3.79
C ASP A 91 16.70 -15.50 -3.88
N GLN A 92 16.87 -16.31 -2.83
CA GLN A 92 17.75 -17.48 -2.90
C GLN A 92 17.07 -18.63 -3.64
N THR A 93 17.79 -19.12 -4.65
CA THR A 93 17.49 -20.36 -5.36
C THR A 93 18.03 -21.55 -4.54
N SER A 94 17.20 -22.58 -4.33
CA SER A 94 17.68 -23.88 -3.87
C SER A 94 18.24 -24.67 -5.06
N ALA A 95 19.31 -25.42 -4.86
CA ALA A 95 19.84 -26.37 -5.85
C ALA A 95 18.88 -27.55 -6.13
N ASP A 96 17.79 -27.66 -5.37
CA ASP A 96 16.73 -28.62 -5.59
C ASP A 96 15.84 -28.18 -6.76
N TRP A 97 16.19 -28.67 -7.95
CA TRP A 97 15.52 -28.38 -9.23
C TRP A 97 14.05 -28.84 -9.29
N LEU A 98 13.61 -29.65 -8.32
CA LEU A 98 12.24 -30.14 -8.21
C LEU A 98 11.28 -29.10 -7.59
N ILE A 99 11.78 -28.10 -6.85
CA ILE A 99 10.95 -27.07 -6.21
C ILE A 99 11.18 -25.72 -6.92
N ARG A 100 10.65 -25.59 -8.14
CA ARG A 100 10.70 -24.36 -8.97
C ARG A 100 9.73 -23.27 -8.51
N ASN A 101 9.66 -22.98 -7.22
CA ASN A 101 8.78 -21.89 -6.74
C ASN A 101 9.47 -20.54 -6.95
N LEU A 102 8.82 -19.66 -7.74
CA LEU A 102 9.24 -18.27 -7.94
C LEU A 102 9.32 -17.55 -6.59
N LYS A 103 10.48 -16.95 -6.29
CA LYS A 103 10.71 -16.12 -5.10
C LYS A 103 10.17 -14.71 -5.29
N ALA A 104 10.12 -13.92 -4.22
CA ALA A 104 9.47 -12.61 -4.25
C ALA A 104 10.07 -11.68 -5.32
N VAL A 105 11.41 -11.58 -5.43
CA VAL A 105 12.07 -10.77 -6.47
C VAL A 105 11.75 -11.29 -7.88
N ALA A 106 11.70 -12.61 -8.06
CA ALA A 106 11.37 -13.22 -9.36
C ALA A 106 9.99 -12.85 -9.85
N ARG A 107 9.02 -12.83 -8.94
CA ARG A 107 7.61 -12.53 -9.27
C ARG A 107 7.39 -11.07 -9.66
N TRP A 108 8.37 -10.19 -9.41
CA TRP A 108 8.40 -8.81 -9.89
C TRP A 108 9.07 -8.62 -11.25
N ALA A 109 9.54 -9.68 -11.91
CA ALA A 109 10.31 -9.61 -13.16
C ALA A 109 9.76 -8.65 -14.23
N HIS A 110 8.44 -8.61 -14.43
CA HIS A 110 7.80 -7.73 -15.42
C HIS A 110 7.88 -6.24 -15.09
N ALA A 111 8.20 -5.88 -13.85
CA ALA A 111 8.37 -4.51 -13.39
C ALA A 111 9.86 -4.14 -13.19
N LEU A 112 10.78 -5.05 -13.49
CA LEU A 112 12.22 -4.86 -13.34
C LEU A 112 12.90 -4.74 -14.71
N HIS A 113 14.17 -4.35 -14.70
CA HIS A 113 15.02 -4.36 -15.89
C HIS A 113 14.97 -5.72 -16.62
N PRO A 114 14.85 -5.73 -17.97
CA PRO A 114 14.98 -4.59 -18.90
C PRO A 114 13.68 -3.84 -19.20
N PHE A 115 12.58 -4.13 -18.51
CA PHE A 115 11.28 -3.48 -18.78
C PHE A 115 11.15 -2.10 -18.12
N THR A 116 11.96 -1.85 -17.10
CA THR A 116 12.10 -0.58 -16.38
C THR A 116 13.58 -0.38 -16.05
N THR A 117 13.96 0.76 -15.48
CA THR A 117 15.33 0.94 -14.94
C THR A 117 15.51 0.27 -13.58
N LEU A 118 14.43 -0.21 -12.95
CA LEU A 118 14.45 -0.74 -11.60
C LEU A 118 15.14 -2.11 -11.54
N THR A 119 16.00 -2.28 -10.54
CA THR A 119 16.57 -3.57 -10.17
C THR A 119 16.46 -3.76 -8.65
N ILE A 120 16.40 -5.02 -8.21
CA ILE A 120 16.47 -5.40 -6.80
C ILE A 120 17.63 -6.37 -6.65
N SER A 121 18.60 -6.04 -5.80
CA SER A 121 19.80 -6.85 -5.66
C SER A 121 20.44 -6.68 -4.29
N LEU A 122 21.13 -7.71 -3.81
CA LEU A 122 22.04 -7.56 -2.67
C LEU A 122 23.05 -6.44 -2.94
N ASP A 123 23.30 -5.61 -1.93
CA ASP A 123 24.30 -4.55 -2.04
C ASP A 123 25.72 -5.13 -2.16
N ASN A 124 26.02 -6.14 -1.35
CA ASN A 124 27.26 -6.92 -1.37
C ASN A 124 26.92 -8.41 -1.53
N ARG A 125 27.54 -9.07 -2.53
CA ARG A 125 27.29 -10.49 -2.81
C ARG A 125 28.05 -11.43 -1.87
N ASP A 126 29.23 -10.99 -1.40
CA ASP A 126 30.12 -11.79 -0.56
C ASP A 126 29.68 -11.72 0.91
N GLU A 127 29.12 -10.58 1.32
CA GLU A 127 28.60 -10.36 2.67
C GLU A 127 27.14 -9.92 2.61
N LYS A 128 26.24 -10.86 2.94
CA LYS A 128 24.79 -10.65 2.85
C LYS A 128 24.26 -9.82 4.01
N VAL A 129 25.00 -9.77 5.12
CA VAL A 129 24.62 -9.06 6.33
C VAL A 129 25.04 -7.59 6.23
N CYS A 130 24.19 -6.70 6.73
CA CYS A 130 24.48 -5.27 6.79
C CYS A 130 25.75 -5.01 7.63
N ASN A 131 26.69 -4.25 7.08
CA ASN A 131 27.94 -3.87 7.74
C ASN A 131 28.47 -2.54 7.19
N ASP A 132 29.68 -2.13 7.58
CA ASP A 132 30.30 -0.88 7.15
C ASP A 132 30.65 -0.82 5.65
N GLN A 133 30.66 -1.97 4.95
CA GLN A 133 30.88 -2.08 3.51
C GLN A 133 29.58 -1.99 2.70
N VAL A 134 28.42 -2.08 3.37
CA VAL A 134 27.12 -1.91 2.74
C VAL A 134 26.76 -0.43 2.66
N ARG A 135 26.12 -0.02 1.55
CA ARG A 135 25.64 1.34 1.40
C ARG A 135 24.62 1.70 2.46
N LYS A 136 24.75 2.90 3.01
CA LYS A 136 23.89 3.43 4.08
C LYS A 136 22.44 3.68 3.65
N ASP A 137 22.16 3.67 2.36
CA ASP A 137 20.81 3.78 1.79
C ASP A 137 20.26 2.43 1.31
N ALA A 138 20.91 1.31 1.65
CA ALA A 138 20.36 -0.01 1.41
C ALA A 138 19.12 -0.27 2.26
N LEU A 139 18.18 -1.04 1.70
CA LEU A 139 17.02 -1.59 2.39
C LEU A 139 17.48 -2.65 3.40
N VAL A 140 17.29 -2.37 4.69
CA VAL A 140 17.62 -3.30 5.76
C VAL A 140 16.47 -4.29 5.95
N VAL A 141 16.67 -5.53 5.51
CA VAL A 141 15.71 -6.63 5.61
C VAL A 141 15.88 -7.35 6.96
N THR A 142 14.82 -7.37 7.77
CA THR A 142 14.84 -7.89 9.13
C THR A 142 13.76 -8.95 9.31
N ASP A 143 14.15 -10.12 9.81
CA ASP A 143 13.21 -11.11 10.32
C ASP A 143 12.78 -10.70 11.74
N THR A 144 11.49 -10.47 11.94
CA THR A 144 10.92 -10.06 13.24
C THR A 144 10.40 -11.23 14.05
N THR A 145 10.42 -12.45 13.51
CA THR A 145 9.91 -13.65 14.18
C THR A 145 10.84 -14.16 15.28
N ARG A 146 10.32 -15.07 16.10
CA ARG A 146 11.02 -15.81 17.15
C ARG A 146 10.87 -17.31 16.94
N ASP A 147 11.98 -18.04 17.04
CA ASP A 147 11.98 -19.48 16.85
C ASP A 147 11.21 -20.17 17.98
N GLY A 148 10.25 -21.03 17.64
CA GLY A 148 9.45 -21.78 18.60
C GLY A 148 8.37 -20.97 19.36
N ASP A 149 8.11 -19.71 18.99
CA ASP A 149 7.12 -18.84 19.64
C ASP A 149 6.01 -18.47 18.64
N GLU A 150 5.13 -19.42 18.33
CA GLU A 150 4.02 -19.24 17.39
C GLU A 150 3.07 -18.13 17.83
N ALA A 151 2.79 -18.02 19.13
CA ALA A 151 1.92 -16.96 19.66
C ALA A 151 2.50 -15.57 19.35
N PHE A 152 3.80 -15.36 19.60
CA PHE A 152 4.45 -14.10 19.23
C PHE A 152 4.44 -13.88 17.72
N ASN A 153 4.74 -14.91 16.93
CA ASN A 153 4.84 -14.79 15.47
C ASN A 153 3.51 -14.43 14.81
N TRP A 154 2.38 -14.86 15.38
CA TRP A 154 1.06 -14.51 14.86
C TRP A 154 0.54 -13.18 15.36
N GLU A 155 0.79 -12.84 16.63
CA GLU A 155 0.15 -11.69 17.27
C GLU A 155 1.01 -10.42 17.26
N LYS A 156 2.34 -10.57 17.20
CA LYS A 156 3.29 -9.49 17.52
C LYS A 156 4.44 -9.33 16.53
N ALA A 157 4.63 -10.25 15.59
CA ALA A 157 5.67 -10.11 14.59
C ALA A 157 5.23 -9.12 13.51
N ASP A 158 5.81 -7.93 13.53
CA ASP A 158 5.47 -6.87 12.59
C ASP A 158 5.97 -7.19 11.17
N THR A 159 5.11 -6.90 10.19
CA THR A 159 5.49 -6.78 8.78
C THR A 159 5.20 -5.36 8.32
N LEU A 160 6.24 -4.67 7.88
CA LEU A 160 6.18 -3.26 7.51
C LEU A 160 7.39 -2.92 6.66
N THR A 161 7.16 -2.18 5.59
CA THR A 161 8.23 -1.66 4.75
C THR A 161 8.14 -0.15 4.62
N THR A 162 9.31 0.48 4.64
CA THR A 162 9.42 1.90 4.27
C THR A 162 9.00 2.06 2.81
N THR A 163 8.05 2.93 2.54
CA THR A 163 7.64 3.19 1.16
C THR A 163 8.80 3.84 0.40
N GLY A 164 9.08 3.36 -0.81
CA GLY A 164 10.06 3.95 -1.71
C GLY A 164 9.82 5.45 -1.84
N TYR A 165 10.88 6.21 -2.13
CA TYR A 165 10.84 7.68 -2.15
C TYR A 165 10.56 8.34 -0.79
N ASP A 166 10.74 7.64 0.33
CA ASP A 166 10.69 8.30 1.64
C ASP A 166 11.78 9.39 1.78
N TYR A 167 11.37 10.63 1.54
CA TYR A 167 12.15 11.86 1.68
C TYR A 167 12.01 12.50 3.07
N ARG A 168 11.28 11.86 3.99
CA ARG A 168 11.01 12.40 5.33
C ARG A 168 12.24 12.45 6.22
N SER A 169 13.27 11.65 5.94
CA SER A 169 14.52 11.61 6.73
C SER A 169 15.79 11.48 5.86
N LYS A 170 16.88 12.02 6.41
CA LYS A 170 18.26 11.92 5.87
C LYS A 170 19.10 10.86 6.59
N ASP A 171 18.50 10.15 7.53
CA ASP A 171 19.23 9.27 8.42
C ASP A 171 19.80 8.08 7.63
N PRO A 172 21.06 7.69 7.92
CA PRO A 172 21.57 6.40 7.49
C PRO A 172 20.61 5.28 7.90
N TRP A 173 20.44 4.28 7.03
CA TRP A 173 19.63 3.08 7.30
C TRP A 173 18.13 3.35 7.49
N ARG A 174 17.62 4.48 6.98
CA ARG A 174 16.19 4.84 7.07
C ARG A 174 15.26 3.86 6.37
N HIS A 175 15.75 3.13 5.36
CA HIS A 175 14.95 2.18 4.60
C HIS A 175 14.99 0.81 5.25
N SER A 176 13.83 0.33 5.66
CA SER A 176 13.70 -0.97 6.31
C SER A 176 12.53 -1.77 5.77
N LEU A 177 12.70 -3.09 5.73
CA LEU A 177 11.67 -4.08 5.52
C LEU A 177 11.72 -5.01 6.74
N LYS A 178 10.71 -4.93 7.59
CA LYS A 178 10.48 -5.86 8.69
C LYS A 178 9.53 -6.94 8.23
N PHE A 179 9.82 -8.20 8.52
CA PHE A 179 9.04 -9.32 8.02
C PHE A 179 8.72 -10.34 9.13
N GLY A 180 7.43 -10.45 9.45
CA GLY A 180 6.89 -11.36 10.46
C GLY A 180 6.06 -12.52 9.90
N HIS A 181 5.68 -12.46 8.61
CA HIS A 181 4.83 -13.46 7.94
C HIS A 181 5.55 -14.76 7.52
N LEU A 182 6.70 -15.08 8.12
CA LEU A 182 7.40 -16.35 7.91
C LEU A 182 7.53 -17.10 9.23
N VAL A 183 6.83 -18.22 9.36
CA VAL A 183 6.88 -18.99 10.60
C VAL A 183 7.98 -20.03 10.46
N PRO A 184 9.05 -19.98 11.29
CA PRO A 184 10.15 -20.93 11.19
C PRO A 184 9.67 -22.38 11.32
N GLY A 185 10.00 -23.23 10.35
CA GLY A 185 9.61 -24.65 10.34
C GLY A 185 8.22 -24.96 9.78
N ALA A 186 7.45 -23.96 9.36
CA ALA A 186 6.12 -24.17 8.77
C ALA A 186 6.18 -24.81 7.37
N GLY A 187 5.10 -25.52 7.00
CA GLY A 187 4.96 -26.22 5.72
C GLY A 187 4.83 -25.30 4.49
N GLU A 188 4.77 -25.90 3.30
CA GLU A 188 4.81 -25.19 2.00
C GLU A 188 3.76 -24.09 1.84
N ARG A 189 2.53 -24.28 2.34
CA ARG A 189 1.45 -23.29 2.25
C ARG A 189 1.80 -21.98 2.99
N ASN A 190 2.45 -22.07 4.15
CA ASN A 190 2.92 -20.91 4.89
C ASN A 190 4.01 -20.18 4.10
N ARG A 191 4.92 -20.96 3.49
CA ARG A 191 5.99 -20.41 2.66
C ARG A 191 5.49 -19.64 1.44
N GLU A 192 4.49 -20.15 0.72
CA GLU A 192 3.91 -19.44 -0.43
C GLU A 192 3.20 -18.15 0.02
N THR A 193 2.47 -18.20 1.13
CA THR A 193 1.87 -17.01 1.74
C THR A 193 2.94 -15.99 2.14
N ALA A 194 4.07 -16.44 2.70
CA ALA A 194 5.21 -15.58 3.03
C ALA A 194 5.82 -14.95 1.76
N ILE A 195 5.92 -15.68 0.65
CA ILE A 195 6.40 -15.13 -0.63
C ILE A 195 5.47 -14.01 -1.12
N VAL A 196 4.15 -14.22 -1.07
CA VAL A 196 3.18 -13.19 -1.49
C VAL A 196 3.25 -11.95 -0.61
N ASN A 197 3.33 -12.10 0.72
CA ASN A 197 3.52 -10.96 1.62
C ASN A 197 4.87 -10.26 1.35
N MET A 198 5.95 -11.01 1.10
CA MET A 198 7.23 -10.41 0.74
C MET A 198 7.16 -9.65 -0.58
N MET A 199 6.38 -10.12 -1.56
CA MET A 199 6.13 -9.36 -2.79
C MET A 199 5.42 -8.03 -2.52
N HIS A 200 4.41 -8.05 -1.64
CA HIS A 200 3.68 -6.86 -1.21
C HIS A 200 4.61 -5.84 -0.56
N GLU A 201 5.44 -6.29 0.38
CA GLU A 201 6.43 -5.46 1.06
C GLU A 201 7.47 -4.89 0.08
N LEU A 202 7.92 -5.67 -0.90
CA LEU A 202 8.76 -5.15 -1.98
C LEU A 202 8.01 -4.09 -2.81
N GLY A 203 6.70 -4.25 -3.03
CA GLY A 203 5.80 -3.25 -3.62
C GLY A 203 5.90 -1.89 -2.93
N HIS A 204 5.83 -1.90 -1.59
CA HIS A 204 6.07 -0.70 -0.79
C HIS A 204 7.47 -0.14 -0.99
N ALA A 205 8.53 -0.95 -0.92
CA ALA A 205 9.89 -0.48 -1.18
C ALA A 205 10.03 0.16 -2.59
N MET A 206 9.26 -0.29 -3.57
CA MET A 206 9.24 0.31 -4.92
C MET A 206 8.47 1.62 -5.00
N GLY A 207 7.68 1.99 -3.98
CA GLY A 207 6.90 3.23 -3.93
C GLY A 207 5.39 3.05 -4.07
N LEU A 208 4.89 1.80 -4.09
CA LEU A 208 3.46 1.53 -4.16
C LEU A 208 2.80 1.68 -2.78
N ALA A 209 1.60 2.24 -2.75
CA ALA A 209 0.75 2.24 -1.57
C ALA A 209 -0.37 1.19 -1.69
N HIS A 210 -1.05 0.95 -0.57
CA HIS A 210 -2.22 0.09 -0.52
C HIS A 210 -3.32 0.58 -1.46
N GLU A 211 -3.63 -0.20 -2.50
CA GLU A 211 -4.69 0.12 -3.46
C GLU A 211 -6.05 0.24 -2.74
N HIS A 212 -6.30 -0.61 -1.74
CA HIS A 212 -7.53 -0.55 -0.91
C HIS A 212 -7.63 0.67 0.00
N GLN A 213 -6.57 1.48 0.14
CA GLN A 213 -6.56 2.73 0.89
C GLN A 213 -6.49 3.96 -0.01
N ARG A 214 -6.76 3.84 -1.31
CA ARG A 214 -6.90 5.00 -2.18
C ARG A 214 -7.97 5.98 -1.67
N PRO A 215 -7.83 7.29 -1.92
CA PRO A 215 -8.84 8.29 -1.55
C PRO A 215 -10.26 7.99 -2.09
N ASP A 216 -10.38 7.30 -3.22
CA ASP A 216 -11.64 6.87 -3.82
C ASP A 216 -12.01 5.41 -3.53
N ALA A 217 -11.26 4.70 -2.67
CA ALA A 217 -11.44 3.26 -2.43
C ALA A 217 -12.87 2.89 -2.03
N TRP A 218 -13.54 3.72 -1.23
CA TRP A 218 -14.93 3.49 -0.82
C TRP A 218 -15.96 3.65 -1.95
N GLN A 219 -15.58 4.13 -3.13
CA GLN A 219 -16.43 4.06 -4.32
C GLN A 219 -16.45 2.65 -4.91
N HIS A 220 -15.40 1.86 -4.67
CA HIS A 220 -15.17 0.55 -5.27
C HIS A 220 -15.28 -0.61 -4.27
N LEU A 221 -15.07 -0.34 -2.98
CA LEU A 221 -15.05 -1.33 -1.92
C LEU A 221 -16.15 -1.07 -0.90
N HIS A 222 -16.77 -2.15 -0.44
CA HIS A 222 -17.43 -2.16 0.85
C HIS A 222 -16.38 -2.30 1.95
N TYR A 223 -16.63 -1.64 3.08
CA TYR A 223 -15.83 -1.73 4.28
C TYR A 223 -16.76 -1.96 5.47
N LYS A 224 -16.46 -2.99 6.27
CA LYS A 224 -17.23 -3.40 7.43
C LYS A 224 -16.33 -3.39 8.66
N CYS A 225 -16.24 -2.22 9.26
CA CYS A 225 -15.40 -1.96 10.42
C CYS A 225 -15.78 -2.84 11.62
N GLU A 226 -17.06 -3.25 11.76
CA GLU A 226 -17.52 -4.08 12.87
C GLU A 226 -16.88 -5.47 12.89
N ASN A 227 -16.34 -5.90 11.74
CA ASN A 227 -15.65 -7.17 11.64
C ASN A 227 -14.20 -7.08 12.13
N LEU A 228 -13.63 -5.89 12.38
CA LEU A 228 -12.25 -5.75 12.83
C LEU A 228 -12.02 -6.29 14.24
N GLN A 229 -10.85 -6.89 14.46
CA GLN A 229 -10.37 -7.19 15.81
C GLN A 229 -10.27 -5.90 16.63
N GLY A 230 -10.79 -5.94 17.86
CA GLY A 230 -10.84 -4.80 18.78
C GLY A 230 -12.09 -3.92 18.66
N TYR A 231 -13.00 -4.20 17.71
CA TYR A 231 -14.19 -3.35 17.51
C TYR A 231 -15.09 -3.27 18.76
N THR A 232 -15.33 -4.40 19.43
CA THR A 232 -16.16 -4.43 20.65
C THR A 232 -15.55 -3.59 21.78
N GLU A 233 -14.23 -3.65 21.95
CA GLU A 233 -13.49 -2.83 22.91
C GLU A 233 -13.53 -1.35 22.51
N ALA A 234 -13.40 -1.05 21.21
CA ALA A 234 -13.51 0.30 20.68
C ALA A 234 -14.88 0.93 20.93
N VAL A 235 -15.98 0.17 20.82
CA VAL A 235 -17.33 0.65 21.17
C VAL A 235 -17.41 1.07 22.64
N ARG A 236 -16.76 0.33 23.55
CA ARG A 236 -16.71 0.70 24.97
C ARG A 236 -15.90 1.97 25.19
N SER A 237 -14.69 2.03 24.63
CA SER A 237 -13.83 3.21 24.76
C SER A 237 -14.43 4.47 24.11
N ALA A 238 -15.16 4.33 23.00
CA ALA A 238 -15.89 5.43 22.37
C ALA A 238 -17.11 5.88 23.18
N ARG A 239 -17.74 5.00 23.96
CA ARG A 239 -18.82 5.36 24.90
C ARG A 239 -18.26 6.14 26.08
N ASP A 240 -17.23 5.57 26.72
CA ASP A 240 -16.61 6.11 27.92
C ASP A 240 -15.79 7.39 27.62
N ASP A 241 -15.44 7.60 26.35
CA ASP A 241 -14.58 8.67 25.83
C ASP A 241 -13.30 8.86 26.67
N ASP A 242 -12.61 7.76 26.96
CA ASP A 242 -11.42 7.71 27.84
C ASP A 242 -10.34 8.75 27.48
N ASN A 243 -10.34 9.21 26.23
CA ASN A 243 -9.35 10.13 25.67
C ASN A 243 -9.91 11.52 25.34
N ALA A 244 -11.15 11.84 25.73
CA ALA A 244 -11.84 13.11 25.45
C ALA A 244 -11.80 13.47 23.95
N LEU A 245 -11.99 12.48 23.07
CA LEU A 245 -11.96 12.65 21.62
C LEU A 245 -13.29 13.18 21.08
N PHE A 246 -14.38 13.01 21.82
CA PHE A 246 -15.73 13.37 21.40
C PHE A 246 -16.33 14.49 22.24
N ASP A 247 -15.55 15.11 23.13
CA ASP A 247 -15.84 16.33 23.88
C ASP A 247 -15.95 17.57 22.95
N PHE A 248 -17.00 17.59 22.15
CA PHE A 248 -17.52 18.82 21.55
C PHE A 248 -18.44 19.50 22.59
N ASP A 249 -18.68 20.81 22.48
CA ASP A 249 -19.43 21.63 23.48
C ASP A 249 -20.86 21.11 23.85
N GLU A 250 -21.32 19.98 23.29
CA GLU A 250 -22.59 19.29 23.51
C GLU A 250 -22.45 17.76 23.73
N ALA A 251 -21.26 17.24 24.05
CA ALA A 251 -21.06 15.81 24.29
C ALA A 251 -21.74 15.38 25.60
N ASP A 252 -22.66 14.40 25.52
CA ASP A 252 -23.32 13.81 26.68
C ASP A 252 -22.37 12.84 27.39
N ASP A 253 -22.32 12.90 28.72
CA ASP A 253 -21.57 11.98 29.58
C ASP A 253 -22.13 10.53 29.46
N ASP A 254 -23.37 10.36 28.97
CA ASP A 254 -23.99 9.06 28.66
C ASP A 254 -24.58 9.06 27.23
N PRO A 255 -23.76 8.80 26.20
CA PRO A 255 -24.22 8.86 24.82
C PRO A 255 -25.25 7.75 24.54
N ASN A 256 -26.35 8.15 23.89
CA ASN A 256 -27.35 7.22 23.39
C ASN A 256 -26.80 6.39 22.21
N GLU A 257 -27.60 5.43 21.73
CA GLU A 257 -27.19 4.49 20.67
C GLU A 257 -26.83 5.20 19.35
N GLU A 258 -27.56 6.25 18.97
CA GLU A 258 -27.31 7.04 17.76
C GLU A 258 -25.99 7.83 17.86
N GLN A 259 -25.70 8.39 19.04
CA GLN A 259 -24.43 9.08 19.31
C GLN A 259 -23.26 8.10 19.24
N ILE A 260 -23.40 6.89 19.77
CA ILE A 260 -22.35 5.86 19.69
C ILE A 260 -22.12 5.41 18.24
N GLU A 261 -23.19 5.25 17.45
CA GLU A 261 -23.07 4.93 16.03
C GLU A 261 -22.29 6.02 15.28
N LEU A 262 -22.56 7.29 15.57
CA LEU A 262 -21.82 8.42 14.98
C LEU A 262 -20.34 8.43 15.42
N ARG A 263 -20.06 8.22 16.71
CA ARG A 263 -18.69 8.12 17.23
C ARG A 263 -17.92 6.98 16.55
N MET A 264 -18.54 5.81 16.43
CA MET A 264 -17.93 4.66 15.77
C MET A 264 -17.75 4.87 14.27
N LYS A 265 -18.65 5.59 13.61
CA LYS A 265 -18.44 6.00 12.22
C LYS A 265 -17.15 6.81 12.08
N LEU A 266 -16.90 7.78 12.97
CA LEU A 266 -15.65 8.54 12.99
C LEU A 266 -14.43 7.64 13.27
N VAL A 267 -14.49 6.78 14.30
CA VAL A 267 -13.42 5.80 14.60
C VAL A 267 -13.08 4.93 13.39
N CYS A 268 -14.08 4.52 12.62
CA CYS A 268 -13.89 3.65 11.47
C CYS A 268 -13.40 4.37 10.21
N THR A 269 -13.60 5.69 10.10
CA THR A 269 -13.37 6.44 8.86
C THR A 269 -12.28 7.49 8.96
N GLU A 270 -11.90 7.90 10.17
CA GLU A 270 -11.02 9.03 10.42
C GLU A 270 -9.83 8.60 11.30
N ALA A 271 -8.62 8.72 10.76
CA ALA A 271 -7.41 8.20 11.40
C ALA A 271 -7.13 8.81 12.78
N ILE A 272 -7.61 10.04 13.03
CA ILE A 272 -7.44 10.72 14.32
C ILE A 272 -8.19 10.00 15.45
N TYR A 273 -9.40 9.49 15.20
CA TYR A 273 -10.18 8.75 16.19
C TYR A 273 -9.74 7.29 16.25
N ALA A 274 -9.44 6.68 15.10
CA ALA A 274 -8.97 5.31 15.03
C ALA A 274 -7.68 5.05 15.84
N ARG A 275 -6.74 6.02 15.85
CA ARG A 275 -5.41 5.83 16.47
C ARG A 275 -5.47 5.42 17.93
N ASP A 276 -6.40 6.01 18.67
CA ASP A 276 -6.47 5.85 20.13
C ASP A 276 -7.63 4.92 20.52
N THR A 277 -8.62 4.71 19.64
CA THR A 277 -9.80 3.86 19.92
C THR A 277 -9.77 2.50 19.21
N LEU A 278 -9.38 2.44 17.93
CA LEU A 278 -9.38 1.20 17.12
C LEU A 278 -8.22 1.17 16.11
N LYS A 279 -7.02 0.83 16.59
CA LYS A 279 -5.80 0.87 15.77
C LYS A 279 -5.86 0.02 14.50
N SER A 280 -6.61 -1.08 14.51
CA SER A 280 -6.79 -1.96 13.35
C SER A 280 -7.49 -1.25 12.18
N ALA A 281 -8.34 -0.24 12.44
CA ALA A 281 -9.00 0.54 11.39
C ALA A 281 -8.03 1.41 10.59
N LEU A 282 -6.89 1.82 11.18
CA LEU A 282 -5.86 2.61 10.47
C LEU A 282 -5.31 1.92 9.22
N SER A 283 -5.42 0.59 9.15
CA SER A 283 -4.98 -0.22 8.01
C SER A 283 -5.95 -0.20 6.82
N PHE A 284 -7.15 0.36 7.00
CA PHE A 284 -8.24 0.35 6.01
C PHE A 284 -8.74 1.75 5.65
N ILE A 285 -8.47 2.75 6.50
CA ILE A 285 -8.87 4.12 6.25
C ILE A 285 -8.17 4.64 4.96
N PRO A 286 -8.90 5.26 4.03
CA PRO A 286 -8.31 5.91 2.86
C PRO A 286 -7.27 6.94 3.23
N GLY A 287 -6.15 6.98 2.49
CA GLY A 287 -5.07 7.94 2.70
C GLY A 287 -4.19 7.68 3.93
N SER A 288 -4.56 6.74 4.82
CA SER A 288 -3.74 6.39 5.99
C SER A 288 -2.69 5.35 5.62
N ASN A 289 -1.70 5.73 4.80
CA ASN A 289 -0.56 4.83 4.66
C ASN A 289 0.13 4.61 6.02
N MET A 290 0.71 3.43 6.15
CA MET A 290 1.11 2.81 7.41
C MET A 290 1.78 3.80 8.39
N TYR A 291 1.15 3.94 9.56
CA TYR A 291 1.74 4.47 10.79
C TYR A 291 2.31 5.90 10.73
N GLN A 292 1.47 6.91 10.49
CA GLN A 292 1.92 8.30 10.46
C GLN A 292 1.16 9.21 11.42
N ASN A 293 1.81 9.43 12.55
CA ASN A 293 1.54 10.55 13.46
C ASN A 293 1.74 11.86 12.70
N THR A 294 0.68 12.62 12.41
CA THR A 294 0.50 14.02 12.83
C THR A 294 -0.67 14.71 12.10
N ARG A 295 -1.11 15.81 12.71
CA ARG A 295 -2.39 16.53 12.55
C ARG A 295 -2.55 17.32 11.24
N ALA A 296 -1.55 17.32 10.38
CA ALA A 296 -1.57 17.97 9.07
C ALA A 296 -0.27 17.57 8.39
N ASP A 297 -0.33 16.62 7.47
CA ASP A 297 0.79 16.40 6.58
C ASP A 297 0.30 16.58 5.15
N ASP A 298 0.32 17.84 4.71
CA ASP A 298 -0.03 18.26 3.35
C ASP A 298 0.79 17.56 2.26
N ARG A 299 1.86 16.83 2.65
CA ARG A 299 2.75 16.06 1.77
C ARG A 299 2.16 14.71 1.31
N TRP A 300 1.04 14.27 1.89
CA TRP A 300 0.29 13.09 1.39
C TRP A 300 -0.60 13.38 0.18
N LYS A 301 -0.82 14.67 -0.13
CA LYS A 301 -1.51 15.10 -1.36
C LYS A 301 -0.73 14.75 -2.63
N ASP A 302 0.53 14.34 -2.48
CA ASP A 302 1.43 14.02 -3.59
C ASP A 302 1.26 12.58 -4.10
N TYR A 303 0.49 11.73 -3.39
CA TYR A 303 0.19 10.40 -3.93
C TYR A 303 -0.68 10.54 -5.16
N VAL A 304 -0.29 9.81 -6.18
CA VAL A 304 -0.97 9.81 -7.45
C VAL A 304 -1.70 8.48 -7.59
N MET A 305 -2.87 8.55 -8.21
CA MET A 305 -3.67 7.38 -8.50
C MET A 305 -4.17 7.43 -9.93
N SER A 306 -4.30 6.25 -10.51
CA SER A 306 -5.03 6.06 -11.76
C SER A 306 -6.53 6.35 -11.64
N THR A 307 -7.23 6.44 -12.78
CA THR A 307 -8.69 6.59 -12.81
C THR A 307 -9.47 5.32 -12.47
N LYS A 308 -8.88 4.13 -12.63
CA LYS A 308 -9.56 2.85 -12.38
C LYS A 308 -8.97 2.15 -11.16
N PHE A 309 -9.81 1.55 -10.34
CA PHE A 309 -9.39 0.76 -9.19
C PHE A 309 -8.85 -0.61 -9.59
N ASP A 310 -7.71 -1.00 -9.03
CA ASP A 310 -7.07 -2.31 -9.28
C ASP A 310 -7.47 -3.36 -8.24
N ALA A 311 -8.62 -4.00 -8.44
CA ALA A 311 -9.10 -5.05 -7.53
C ALA A 311 -8.23 -6.32 -7.49
N VAL A 312 -7.20 -6.41 -8.33
CA VAL A 312 -6.30 -7.57 -8.41
C VAL A 312 -4.84 -7.25 -8.10
N SER A 313 -4.55 -6.00 -7.71
CA SER A 313 -3.22 -5.55 -7.30
C SER A 313 -2.69 -6.38 -6.13
N ILE A 314 -1.37 -6.60 -6.12
CA ILE A 314 -0.64 -7.15 -4.98
C ILE A 314 -0.75 -6.24 -3.74
N MET A 315 -1.07 -4.96 -3.93
CA MET A 315 -1.17 -3.96 -2.86
C MET A 315 -2.55 -3.91 -2.18
N ASN A 316 -3.44 -4.85 -2.46
CA ASN A 316 -4.67 -5.03 -1.69
C ASN A 316 -4.44 -5.94 -0.49
N TYR A 317 -5.16 -5.68 0.60
CA TYR A 317 -5.35 -6.69 1.64
C TYR A 317 -6.38 -7.75 1.23
N ASN A 318 -6.26 -8.92 1.86
CA ASN A 318 -7.30 -9.94 1.76
C ASN A 318 -8.55 -9.47 2.51
N SER A 319 -9.71 -9.99 2.09
CA SER A 319 -11.00 -9.59 2.67
C SER A 319 -11.10 -9.81 4.17
N TRP A 320 -10.41 -10.82 4.72
CA TRP A 320 -10.42 -11.16 6.15
C TRP A 320 -9.23 -10.61 6.93
N THR A 321 -8.31 -9.85 6.30
CA THR A 321 -7.16 -9.27 7.00
C THR A 321 -7.66 -8.42 8.17
N GLY A 322 -7.13 -8.65 9.37
CA GLY A 322 -7.53 -7.92 10.59
C GLY A 322 -8.93 -8.25 11.13
N SER A 323 -9.61 -9.25 10.56
CA SER A 323 -10.92 -9.68 11.02
C SER A 323 -10.85 -10.33 12.40
N SER A 324 -11.86 -10.08 13.22
CA SER A 324 -12.13 -10.79 14.48
C SER A 324 -12.70 -12.19 14.26
N LYS A 325 -13.11 -12.52 13.03
CA LYS A 325 -13.71 -13.80 12.64
C LYS A 325 -13.15 -14.28 11.30
N PRO A 326 -11.83 -14.50 11.17
CA PRO A 326 -11.20 -14.82 9.89
C PRO A 326 -11.65 -16.17 9.30
N GLU A 327 -12.16 -17.09 10.12
CA GLU A 327 -12.73 -18.37 9.70
C GLU A 327 -14.19 -18.30 9.25
N ALA A 328 -14.88 -17.16 9.47
CA ALA A 328 -16.27 -17.02 9.02
C ALA A 328 -16.32 -16.90 7.48
N GLU A 329 -17.21 -17.68 6.87
CA GLU A 329 -17.39 -17.67 5.42
C GLU A 329 -18.10 -16.39 4.96
N GLY A 330 -17.63 -15.82 3.85
CA GLY A 330 -18.28 -14.67 3.23
C GLY A 330 -18.23 -13.39 4.07
N LYS A 331 -19.25 -12.54 3.89
CA LYS A 331 -19.34 -11.18 4.47
C LYS A 331 -19.43 -11.16 6.00
N GLU A 332 -19.63 -12.30 6.64
CA GLU A 332 -19.58 -12.39 8.10
C GLU A 332 -18.16 -12.19 8.62
N GLY A 333 -17.14 -12.67 7.90
CA GLY A 333 -15.73 -12.49 8.23
C GLY A 333 -15.04 -11.36 7.46
N TRP A 334 -15.61 -10.90 6.34
CA TRP A 334 -14.96 -9.90 5.49
C TRP A 334 -14.99 -8.49 6.08
N VAL A 335 -13.82 -7.85 6.14
CA VAL A 335 -13.59 -6.45 6.45
C VAL A 335 -13.73 -5.59 5.20
N ILE A 336 -13.22 -6.04 4.06
CA ILE A 336 -13.33 -5.34 2.76
C ILE A 336 -13.72 -6.30 1.63
N TRP A 337 -14.50 -5.84 0.66
CA TRP A 337 -14.85 -6.60 -0.56
C TRP A 337 -15.32 -5.67 -1.68
N GLN A 338 -15.36 -6.17 -2.92
CA GLN A 338 -15.69 -5.36 -4.11
C GLN A 338 -17.18 -5.02 -4.18
N LYS A 339 -17.54 -3.76 -4.47
CA LYS A 339 -18.93 -3.31 -4.68
C LYS A 339 -19.54 -3.83 -5.97
N ASP A 340 -18.88 -3.59 -7.09
CA ASP A 340 -19.43 -3.87 -8.43
C ASP A 340 -19.73 -5.35 -8.68
N ARG A 341 -18.97 -6.23 -8.02
CA ARG A 341 -19.06 -7.68 -8.21
C ARG A 341 -19.57 -8.41 -6.98
N ASP A 342 -19.64 -7.74 -5.83
CA ASP A 342 -19.96 -8.32 -4.54
C ASP A 342 -19.10 -9.56 -4.19
N LYS A 343 -17.78 -9.45 -4.45
CA LYS A 343 -16.80 -10.54 -4.32
C LYS A 343 -15.68 -10.18 -3.36
N ALA A 344 -15.15 -11.21 -2.70
CA ALA A 344 -13.93 -11.11 -1.92
C ALA A 344 -12.80 -10.45 -2.73
N LEU A 345 -12.08 -9.55 -2.07
CA LEU A 345 -10.80 -9.03 -2.46
C LEU A 345 -9.68 -9.95 -1.94
N PHE A 346 -8.69 -10.20 -2.79
CA PHE A 346 -7.53 -11.02 -2.48
C PHE A 346 -6.25 -10.31 -2.92
N MET A 347 -5.23 -10.36 -2.08
CA MET A 347 -3.90 -9.86 -2.37
C MET A 347 -3.34 -10.55 -3.62
N GLY A 348 -3.04 -9.78 -4.67
CA GLY A 348 -2.59 -10.34 -5.96
C GLY A 348 -3.68 -11.08 -6.75
N GLY A 349 -4.95 -10.84 -6.39
CA GLY A 349 -6.14 -11.27 -7.13
C GLY A 349 -6.45 -12.75 -7.09
N ALA A 350 -5.91 -13.51 -6.13
CA ALA A 350 -6.23 -14.94 -5.95
C ALA A 350 -6.24 -15.36 -4.48
N GLU A 351 -7.17 -16.23 -4.13
CA GLU A 351 -7.24 -16.85 -2.79
C GLU A 351 -6.06 -17.78 -2.52
N ASP A 352 -5.65 -18.56 -3.52
CA ASP A 352 -4.45 -19.38 -3.46
C ASP A 352 -3.20 -18.51 -3.66
N ALA A 353 -2.33 -18.48 -2.66
CA ALA A 353 -1.05 -17.78 -2.69
C ALA A 353 -0.14 -18.21 -3.87
N LYS A 354 -0.25 -19.45 -4.34
CA LYS A 354 0.48 -19.91 -5.53
C LYS A 354 0.01 -19.23 -6.82
N ALA A 355 -1.26 -18.83 -6.87
CA ALA A 355 -1.88 -18.16 -8.01
C ALA A 355 -1.85 -16.62 -7.89
N ALA A 356 -1.45 -16.07 -6.75
CA ALA A 356 -1.29 -14.64 -6.54
C ALA A 356 -0.12 -14.09 -7.35
N LYS A 357 -0.35 -12.96 -8.03
CA LYS A 357 0.60 -12.28 -8.93
C LYS A 357 0.45 -10.77 -8.81
N ILE A 358 1.46 -10.05 -9.27
CA ILE A 358 1.31 -8.61 -9.52
C ILE A 358 0.33 -8.37 -10.67
N SER A 359 -0.37 -7.25 -10.65
CA SER A 359 -1.27 -6.83 -11.72
C SER A 359 -0.54 -6.05 -12.82
N GLU A 360 -1.19 -5.89 -13.98
CA GLU A 360 -0.73 -4.94 -15.00
C GLU A 360 -0.65 -3.50 -14.45
N GLY A 361 -1.50 -3.16 -13.50
CA GLY A 361 -1.51 -1.88 -12.81
C GLY A 361 -0.26 -1.63 -11.96
N ASP A 362 0.12 -2.63 -11.16
CA ASP A 362 1.36 -2.63 -10.37
C ASP A 362 2.58 -2.40 -11.26
N VAL A 363 2.69 -3.15 -12.36
CA VAL A 363 3.77 -3.03 -13.34
C VAL A 363 3.78 -1.64 -13.98
N ALA A 364 2.61 -1.16 -14.42
CA ALA A 364 2.48 0.14 -15.06
C ALA A 364 2.89 1.29 -14.13
N ARG A 365 2.68 1.16 -12.82
CA ARG A 365 3.11 2.19 -11.87
C ARG A 365 4.61 2.18 -11.67
N VAL A 366 5.20 1.00 -11.49
CA VAL A 366 6.65 0.88 -11.39
C VAL A 366 7.32 1.44 -12.65
N ALA A 367 6.82 1.14 -13.85
CA ALA A 367 7.38 1.69 -15.09
C ALA A 367 7.32 3.22 -15.19
N GLN A 368 6.27 3.86 -14.64
CA GLN A 368 6.19 5.33 -14.57
C GLN A 368 7.22 5.92 -13.61
N MET A 369 7.46 5.26 -12.47
CA MET A 369 8.43 5.72 -11.46
C MET A 369 9.88 5.43 -11.87
N TYR A 370 10.11 4.43 -12.70
CA TYR A 370 11.43 3.95 -13.12
C TYR A 370 11.53 3.79 -14.65
N PRO A 371 11.33 4.86 -15.43
CA PRO A 371 11.28 4.78 -16.88
C PRO A 371 12.66 4.51 -17.49
N LEU A 372 12.70 3.74 -18.57
CA LEU A 372 13.89 3.54 -19.40
C LEU A 372 14.37 4.88 -19.99
N PRO A 373 15.65 4.99 -20.38
CA PRO A 373 16.21 6.24 -20.93
C PRO A 373 15.52 6.76 -22.19
N GLU A 374 14.79 5.91 -22.92
CA GLU A 374 13.96 6.28 -24.08
C GLU A 374 12.67 7.05 -23.68
N GLY A 375 12.32 7.04 -22.38
CA GLY A 375 11.21 7.80 -21.79
C GLY A 375 9.95 6.97 -21.51
N GLY A 376 9.21 7.33 -20.46
CA GLY A 376 8.10 6.53 -19.92
C GLY A 376 6.90 6.31 -20.87
N SER A 377 6.69 7.18 -21.87
CA SER A 377 5.58 7.02 -22.83
C SER A 377 5.77 5.84 -23.79
N GLU A 378 7.00 5.52 -24.18
CA GLU A 378 7.29 4.36 -25.03
C GLU A 378 7.25 3.05 -24.21
N ASP A 379 7.71 3.09 -22.96
CA ASP A 379 7.68 1.94 -22.04
C ASP A 379 6.25 1.45 -21.80
N LEU A 380 5.32 2.40 -21.63
CA LEU A 380 3.91 2.11 -21.43
C LEU A 380 3.24 1.50 -22.67
N GLN A 381 3.73 1.77 -23.89
CA GLN A 381 3.30 1.07 -25.11
C GLN A 381 3.91 -0.34 -25.19
N LYS A 382 5.16 -0.51 -24.75
CA LYS A 382 5.85 -1.81 -24.69
C LYS A 382 5.21 -2.73 -23.64
N ILE A 383 4.68 -2.22 -22.53
CA ILE A 383 3.92 -3.01 -21.54
C ILE A 383 2.70 -3.72 -22.16
N GLY A 384 2.02 -3.10 -23.14
CA GLY A 384 0.91 -3.74 -23.86
C GLY A 384 1.29 -5.00 -24.64
N VAL A 385 2.61 -5.22 -24.84
CA VAL A 385 3.21 -6.40 -25.47
C VAL A 385 3.87 -7.30 -24.41
N TRP A 386 4.64 -6.71 -23.49
CA TRP A 386 5.41 -7.44 -22.47
C TRP A 386 4.56 -8.03 -21.35
N GLY A 387 3.47 -7.36 -20.96
CA GLY A 387 2.51 -7.86 -19.97
C GLY A 387 1.68 -9.05 -20.47
N LYS A 388 1.90 -9.52 -21.70
CA LYS A 388 1.14 -10.62 -22.33
C LYS A 388 1.95 -11.90 -22.56
N GLN A 389 3.24 -11.89 -22.28
CA GLN A 389 4.13 -13.04 -22.53
C GLN A 389 4.90 -13.42 -21.27
N ALA A 390 5.14 -14.71 -21.07
CA ALA A 390 5.99 -15.16 -19.98
C ALA A 390 7.44 -14.70 -20.23
N VAL A 391 8.12 -14.27 -19.18
CA VAL A 391 9.50 -13.78 -19.25
C VAL A 391 10.46 -14.76 -18.60
N ARG A 392 11.64 -14.92 -19.18
CA ARG A 392 12.72 -15.72 -18.58
C ARG A 392 13.66 -14.79 -17.85
N VAL A 393 13.82 -15.02 -16.55
CA VAL A 393 14.73 -14.24 -15.71
C VAL A 393 15.77 -15.13 -15.07
N LYS A 394 16.99 -14.59 -14.94
CA LYS A 394 18.05 -15.18 -14.15
C LYS A 394 18.17 -14.43 -12.84
N ILE A 395 17.90 -15.12 -11.74
CA ILE A 395 18.20 -14.58 -10.41
C ILE A 395 19.62 -14.99 -10.04
N ARG A 396 20.46 -13.98 -9.73
CA ARG A 396 21.89 -14.13 -9.39
C ARG A 396 22.77 -14.81 -10.45
N GLY A 397 22.24 -15.08 -11.65
CA GLY A 397 22.96 -15.77 -12.72
C GLY A 397 22.85 -17.29 -12.70
N ASP A 398 22.14 -17.84 -11.71
CA ASP A 398 22.26 -19.26 -11.36
C ASP A 398 21.11 -20.14 -11.91
N LEU A 399 19.92 -19.58 -12.14
CA LEU A 399 18.77 -20.36 -12.62
C LEU A 399 17.85 -19.56 -13.55
N ASP A 400 17.51 -20.15 -14.70
CA ASP A 400 16.45 -19.65 -15.59
C ASP A 400 15.07 -19.95 -14.98
N MET A 401 14.38 -18.90 -14.54
CA MET A 401 13.00 -18.97 -14.08
C MET A 401 12.05 -18.43 -15.15
N VAL A 402 10.91 -19.08 -15.34
CA VAL A 402 9.83 -18.58 -16.20
C VAL A 402 8.82 -17.90 -15.30
N VAL A 403 8.60 -16.62 -15.54
CA VAL A 403 7.60 -15.81 -14.84
C VAL A 403 6.44 -15.60 -15.79
N GLU A 404 5.27 -16.05 -15.37
CA GLU A 404 4.04 -15.86 -16.13
C GLU A 404 3.64 -14.39 -16.20
N PRO A 405 2.85 -13.98 -17.21
CA PRO A 405 2.37 -12.62 -17.35
C PRO A 405 1.67 -12.10 -16.07
N PRO A 406 1.71 -10.76 -15.84
CA PRO A 406 0.94 -10.11 -14.78
C PRO A 406 -0.55 -10.41 -14.90
N ARG A 407 -1.26 -10.27 -13.79
CA ARG A 407 -2.71 -10.45 -13.76
C ARG A 407 -3.37 -9.30 -14.53
N GLN A 408 -4.20 -9.66 -15.51
CA GLN A 408 -4.92 -8.69 -16.32
C GLN A 408 -5.97 -7.97 -15.48
N THR A 409 -6.11 -6.68 -15.77
CA THR A 409 -7.09 -5.83 -15.09
C THR A 409 -8.29 -5.60 -16.03
N ASP A 410 -9.43 -6.26 -15.75
CA ASP A 410 -10.67 -6.22 -16.58
C ASP A 410 -11.20 -4.81 -16.83
#